data_AF-A0A9D6YMG8-F1
#
_entry.id   AF-A0A9D6YMG8-F1
#
_cell.length_a   1.000
_cell.length_b   1.000
_cell.length_c   1.000
_cell.angle_alpha   90.00
_cell.angle_beta   90.00
_cell.angle_gamma   90.00
#
_symmetry.space_group_name_H-M   'P 1'
#
loop_
_entity.id
_entity.type
_entity.pdbx_description
1 polymer ?
#
loop_
_entity_poly.entity_id
_entity_poly.type
_entity_poly.pdbx_seq_one_letter_code
_entity_poly.pdbx_strand_id
1 'polypeptide(L)'
;MRTTTSEYLQEENRVRGARPRVKAVIYPFDLDYGLAPGSGEFINTAYGGEPGKLVLGAGYFTIASWTSPIMHTFSPYLNLAAAFWDDQAGQMEARVYLRAAAGHGEVSDAAYVPLSPSEENPLLPYFQVRVEFRESQRHWAVDAPADADEFTAYAVDQTPDAGYESYSAEGAFPGYLANLRLEGRLSLPEGEILDPGAVGVDLARDFSELRAGDHTLLLDNRRGQWLAGRENFYLLGLPWNQKQVALYHGWELPHGQVEWQLVYQGELERLAGMAHGWQGEHRVRLETRDWVAARLQTRVGAPSALGERQPFMRGPYRAKGELQETVSAQVSEPVKSGSGSATLKVVGTYRGEFNQDYLLQIENSGEVGGVSFRWSTNNGQSWRETGQATAGAGDPVELEAGLAVYWESGSGTDLVAGDHWTFTAQASVYLYQVYGGPFTAITALYLDGEESQDRVAADPETGLITVTGRSTQVEARVVKDATTHPVDIIADILAAAGLGPAIQQDSFDLAKSLTPDYAVGVCFENVTAAQALREILKRCLYDFWVDFGEIKIKAYLGEE
;
A
#
# COMPACT_ATOMS: atom_id res chain seq x y z
N MET A 1 -30.82 39.99 -42.61
CA MET A 1 -29.49 39.37 -42.43
C MET A 1 -29.02 39.68 -41.03
N ARG A 2 -28.81 38.66 -40.19
CA ARG A 2 -28.21 38.86 -38.87
C ARG A 2 -26.72 39.18 -39.07
N THR A 3 -26.26 40.28 -38.51
CA THR A 3 -24.84 40.65 -38.46
C THR A 3 -24.10 39.60 -37.67
N THR A 4 -23.13 38.93 -38.30
CA THR A 4 -22.22 37.99 -37.65
C THR A 4 -21.38 38.76 -36.63
N THR A 5 -21.30 38.22 -35.41
CA THR A 5 -20.50 38.81 -34.33
C THR A 5 -19.01 38.66 -34.62
N SER A 6 -18.20 39.56 -34.07
CA SER A 6 -16.74 39.53 -34.21
C SER A 6 -16.12 38.25 -33.66
N GLU A 7 -16.70 37.67 -32.61
CA GLU A 7 -16.30 36.37 -32.03
C GLU A 7 -16.54 35.22 -33.01
N TYR A 8 -17.69 35.20 -33.70
CA TYR A 8 -17.98 34.19 -34.73
C TYR A 8 -16.99 34.29 -35.90
N LEU A 9 -16.65 35.50 -36.34
CA LEU A 9 -15.68 35.69 -37.41
C LEU A 9 -14.24 35.36 -36.97
N GLN A 10 -13.89 35.58 -35.69
CA GLN A 10 -12.63 35.10 -35.13
C GLN A 10 -12.57 33.58 -35.09
N GLU A 11 -13.64 32.92 -34.66
CA GLU A 11 -13.70 31.46 -34.61
C GLU A 11 -13.74 30.84 -36.01
N GLU A 12 -14.49 31.43 -36.94
CA GLU A 12 -14.52 31.00 -38.33
C GLU A 12 -13.16 31.19 -39.02
N ASN A 13 -12.42 32.26 -38.70
CA ASN A 13 -11.04 32.46 -39.18
C ASN A 13 -10.03 31.52 -38.50
N ARG A 14 -10.27 31.11 -37.26
CA ARG A 14 -9.46 30.09 -36.55
C ARG A 14 -9.64 28.70 -37.18
N VAL A 15 -10.83 28.41 -37.68
CA VAL A 15 -11.18 27.11 -38.32
C VAL A 15 -10.84 27.07 -39.82
N ARG A 16 -10.87 28.20 -40.54
CA ARG A 16 -10.53 28.26 -41.98
C ARG A 16 -9.04 28.02 -42.21
N GLY A 17 -8.72 26.83 -42.71
CA GLY A 17 -7.34 26.40 -43.01
C GLY A 17 -6.73 25.47 -41.96
N ALA A 18 -7.45 25.21 -40.87
CA ALA A 18 -7.03 24.24 -39.87
C ALA A 18 -7.00 22.83 -40.49
N ARG A 19 -5.89 22.11 -40.30
CA ARG A 19 -5.72 20.74 -40.81
C ARG A 19 -5.79 19.75 -39.64
N PRO A 20 -6.65 18.73 -39.69
CA PRO A 20 -6.64 17.69 -38.67
C PRO A 20 -5.31 16.94 -38.75
N ARG A 21 -4.73 16.67 -37.58
CA ARG A 21 -3.47 15.93 -37.42
C ARG A 21 -3.70 14.79 -36.44
N VAL A 22 -2.93 13.73 -36.61
CA VAL A 22 -2.93 12.58 -35.70
C VAL A 22 -1.51 12.35 -35.21
N LYS A 23 -1.38 12.03 -33.92
CA LYS A 23 -0.13 11.61 -33.30
C LYS A 23 -0.39 10.38 -32.45
N ALA A 24 0.40 9.33 -32.65
CA ALA A 24 0.39 8.15 -31.80
C ALA A 24 1.75 8.05 -31.09
N VAL A 25 1.72 7.77 -29.79
CA VAL A 25 2.90 7.69 -28.94
C VAL A 25 2.96 6.32 -28.28
N ILE A 26 4.09 5.64 -28.37
CA ILE A 26 4.33 4.33 -27.73
C ILE A 26 5.28 4.54 -26.55
N TYR A 27 4.96 3.96 -25.39
CA TYR A 27 5.74 4.10 -24.15
C TYR A 27 5.39 2.97 -23.17
N PRO A 28 6.13 2.72 -22.07
CA PRO A 28 7.42 3.30 -21.77
C PRO A 28 8.56 2.61 -22.53
N PHE A 29 9.59 3.39 -22.82
CA PHE A 29 10.92 2.91 -23.15
C PHE A 29 11.85 3.28 -22.01
N ASP A 30 12.60 2.31 -21.50
CA ASP A 30 13.59 2.60 -20.47
C ASP A 30 14.72 3.42 -21.09
N LEU A 31 14.93 4.64 -20.57
CA LEU A 31 16.01 5.51 -21.01
C LEU A 31 17.18 5.37 -20.05
N ASP A 32 18.29 4.82 -20.52
CA ASP A 32 19.53 4.84 -19.76
C ASP A 32 20.09 6.27 -19.71
N TYR A 33 20.17 6.81 -18.50
CA TYR A 33 20.76 8.12 -18.20
C TYR A 33 22.14 7.98 -17.52
N GLY A 34 22.71 6.78 -17.48
CA GLY A 34 24.11 6.54 -17.15
C GLY A 34 24.46 6.62 -15.66
N LEU A 35 23.49 6.51 -14.75
CA LEU A 35 23.77 6.51 -13.31
C LEU A 35 24.39 5.17 -12.88
N ALA A 36 25.70 5.18 -12.64
CA ALA A 36 26.48 4.02 -12.22
C ALA A 36 27.74 4.47 -11.43
N PRO A 37 28.41 3.56 -10.69
CA PRO A 37 29.68 3.89 -10.03
C PRO A 37 30.71 4.48 -11.00
N GLY A 38 31.17 5.71 -10.72
CA GLY A 38 32.16 6.40 -11.55
C GLY A 38 31.65 6.94 -12.89
N SER A 39 30.34 6.89 -13.15
CA SER A 39 29.73 7.41 -14.36
C SER A 39 29.13 8.80 -14.14
N GLY A 40 29.66 9.79 -14.86
CA GLY A 40 29.32 11.19 -14.68
C GLY A 40 30.16 11.87 -13.60
N GLU A 41 29.72 13.06 -13.19
CA GLU A 41 30.40 13.89 -12.19
C GLU A 41 29.57 13.92 -10.90
N PHE A 42 30.16 13.45 -9.80
CA PHE A 42 29.54 13.44 -8.48
C PHE A 42 30.16 14.54 -7.61
N ILE A 43 29.30 15.39 -7.04
CA ILE A 43 29.69 16.45 -6.10
C ILE A 43 28.91 16.23 -4.81
N ASN A 44 29.58 15.80 -3.75
CA ASN A 44 28.97 15.47 -2.44
C ASN A 44 27.82 14.46 -2.54
N THR A 45 27.83 13.63 -3.59
CA THR A 45 26.87 12.55 -3.83
C THR A 45 27.64 11.28 -4.19
N ALA A 46 26.98 10.13 -4.14
CA ALA A 46 27.52 8.87 -4.64
C ALA A 46 26.39 7.99 -5.20
N TYR A 47 26.77 7.00 -6.01
CA TYR A 47 25.84 5.96 -6.43
C TYR A 47 25.36 5.13 -5.23
N GLY A 48 24.05 4.99 -5.06
CA GLY A 48 23.43 4.36 -3.90
C GLY A 48 23.47 2.82 -3.86
N GLY A 49 24.11 2.19 -4.85
CA GLY A 49 24.21 0.72 -4.96
C GLY A 49 23.04 0.05 -5.67
N GLU A 50 21.98 0.80 -5.97
CA GLU A 50 20.76 0.33 -6.64
C GLU A 50 20.46 1.21 -7.86
N PRO A 51 19.86 0.66 -8.95
CA PRO A 51 19.43 1.45 -10.10
C PRO A 51 18.54 2.61 -9.65
N GLY A 52 18.81 3.81 -10.17
CA GLY A 52 18.03 5.00 -9.82
C GLY A 52 18.28 5.59 -8.43
N LYS A 53 19.23 5.05 -7.65
CA LYS A 53 19.52 5.55 -6.31
C LYS A 53 20.77 6.44 -6.29
N LEU A 54 20.61 7.66 -5.83
CA LEU A 54 21.68 8.63 -5.62
C LEU A 54 21.69 9.04 -4.15
N VAL A 55 22.78 8.77 -3.45
CA VAL A 55 22.92 9.06 -2.01
C VAL A 55 23.72 10.34 -1.80
N LEU A 56 23.35 11.12 -0.79
CA LEU A 56 24.17 12.21 -0.29
C LEU A 56 25.42 11.65 0.39
N GLY A 57 26.55 12.33 0.20
CA GLY A 57 27.78 12.02 0.93
C GLY A 57 27.61 12.23 2.43
N ALA A 58 28.46 11.59 3.24
CA ALA A 58 28.49 11.87 4.67
C ALA A 58 29.03 13.30 4.92
N GLY A 59 28.24 14.15 5.57
CA GLY A 59 28.59 15.52 5.92
C GLY A 59 27.41 16.49 5.81
N TYR A 60 27.61 17.74 6.24
CA TYR A 60 26.67 18.83 5.98
C TYR A 60 27.04 19.52 4.67
N PHE A 61 26.13 19.49 3.70
CA PHE A 61 26.31 20.13 2.41
C PHE A 61 25.12 21.04 2.13
N THR A 62 25.38 22.29 1.74
CA THR A 62 24.33 23.21 1.27
C THR A 62 23.93 22.93 -0.17
N ILE A 63 24.84 22.29 -0.92
CA ILE A 63 24.66 21.87 -2.30
C ILE A 63 25.35 20.52 -2.50
N ALA A 64 24.63 19.58 -3.10
CA ALA A 64 25.18 18.36 -3.65
C ALA A 64 24.60 18.15 -5.05
N SER A 65 25.33 17.51 -5.95
CA SER A 65 24.79 17.23 -7.28
C SER A 65 25.43 16.02 -7.93
N TRP A 66 24.75 15.49 -8.93
CA TRP A 66 25.28 14.53 -9.87
C TRP A 66 24.91 14.98 -11.29
N THR A 67 25.87 14.92 -12.21
CA THR A 67 25.65 15.19 -13.63
C THR A 67 26.02 13.96 -14.44
N SER A 68 25.08 13.44 -15.23
CA SER A 68 25.30 12.26 -16.06
C SER A 68 26.36 12.50 -17.14
N PRO A 69 26.94 11.45 -17.76
CA PRO A 69 27.56 11.60 -19.08
C PRO A 69 26.53 12.04 -20.13
N ILE A 70 27.01 12.52 -21.28
CA ILE A 70 26.14 12.78 -22.43
C ILE A 70 25.69 11.43 -23.00
N MET A 71 24.39 11.20 -22.99
CA MET A 71 23.74 9.99 -23.47
C MET A 71 23.20 10.20 -24.88
N HIS A 72 22.96 9.10 -25.60
CA HIS A 72 22.38 9.11 -26.94
C HIS A 72 21.13 8.22 -26.99
N THR A 73 20.03 8.76 -27.50
CA THR A 73 18.81 7.99 -27.74
C THR A 73 19.05 6.96 -28.84
N PHE A 74 18.46 5.77 -28.72
CA PHE A 74 18.59 4.74 -29.76
C PHE A 74 17.70 4.99 -30.98
N SER A 75 16.80 5.98 -30.93
CA SER A 75 15.90 6.32 -32.04
C SER A 75 15.59 7.82 -32.06
N PRO A 76 15.62 8.48 -33.23
CA PRO A 76 15.24 9.89 -33.36
C PRO A 76 13.74 10.14 -33.09
N TYR A 77 12.93 9.07 -33.06
CA TYR A 77 11.50 9.15 -32.75
C TYR A 77 11.22 9.09 -31.25
N LEU A 78 12.22 8.75 -30.44
CA LEU A 78 12.17 8.82 -28.98
C LEU A 78 12.39 10.27 -28.56
N ASN A 79 11.33 11.05 -28.66
CA ASN A 79 11.38 12.51 -28.68
C ASN A 79 10.73 13.17 -27.45
N LEU A 80 10.30 12.36 -26.48
CA LEU A 80 9.73 12.79 -25.22
C LEU A 80 10.30 11.93 -24.09
N ALA A 81 10.47 12.51 -22.92
CA ALA A 81 10.86 11.82 -21.70
C ALA A 81 9.97 12.28 -20.53
N ALA A 82 9.56 11.35 -19.68
CA ALA A 82 8.95 11.63 -18.39
C ALA A 82 9.88 11.11 -17.29
N ALA A 83 10.07 11.90 -16.24
CA ALA A 83 10.94 11.54 -15.12
C ALA A 83 10.13 11.13 -13.89
N PHE A 84 10.64 10.15 -13.16
CA PHE A 84 10.05 9.66 -11.91
C PHE A 84 11.16 9.50 -10.88
N TRP A 85 10.89 9.86 -9.63
CA TRP A 85 11.79 9.65 -8.50
C TRP A 85 11.01 9.77 -7.19
N ASP A 86 11.56 9.17 -6.14
CA ASP A 86 11.11 9.36 -4.76
C ASP A 86 12.15 10.23 -4.05
N ASP A 87 11.71 11.41 -3.60
CA ASP A 87 12.56 12.30 -2.82
C ASP A 87 12.58 11.84 -1.35
N GLN A 88 13.78 11.43 -0.90
CA GLN A 88 14.10 11.07 0.48
C GLN A 88 15.35 11.85 0.94
N ALA A 89 15.56 13.05 0.38
CA ALA A 89 16.74 13.86 0.66
C ALA A 89 16.73 14.50 2.07
N GLY A 90 15.64 14.34 2.82
CA GLY A 90 15.50 14.74 4.21
C GLY A 90 15.59 16.25 4.38
N GLN A 91 16.77 16.74 4.76
CA GLN A 91 17.05 18.17 4.98
C GLN A 91 17.29 18.98 3.69
N MET A 92 17.36 18.31 2.54
CA MET A 92 17.53 18.93 1.23
C MET A 92 16.32 18.64 0.34
N GLU A 93 16.11 19.47 -0.67
CA GLU A 93 15.15 19.23 -1.74
C GLU A 93 15.91 18.71 -2.97
N ALA A 94 15.45 17.59 -3.55
CA ALA A 94 16.04 17.06 -4.76
C ALA A 94 15.34 17.62 -6.01
N ARG A 95 16.13 18.21 -6.93
CA ARG A 95 15.67 18.75 -8.21
C ARG A 95 16.35 18.04 -9.36
N VAL A 96 15.55 17.56 -10.30
CA VAL A 96 16.03 16.86 -11.50
C VAL A 96 15.91 17.79 -12.69
N TYR A 97 16.94 17.82 -13.53
CA TYR A 97 17.03 18.64 -14.71
C TYR A 97 17.40 17.80 -15.93
N LEU A 98 16.87 18.17 -17.09
CA LEU A 98 17.21 17.59 -18.39
C LEU A 98 17.71 18.69 -19.32
N ARG A 99 18.73 18.39 -20.11
CA ARG A 99 19.04 19.14 -21.33
C ARG A 99 19.24 18.19 -22.48
N ALA A 100 18.86 18.61 -23.68
CA ALA A 100 19.00 17.79 -24.88
C ALA A 100 19.36 18.66 -26.09
N ALA A 101 20.07 18.07 -27.05
CA ALA A 101 20.47 18.72 -28.30
C ALA A 101 20.51 17.72 -29.46
N ALA A 102 20.55 18.25 -30.70
CA ALA A 102 20.63 17.44 -31.91
C ALA A 102 22.04 16.87 -32.13
N GLY A 103 23.08 17.63 -31.79
CA GLY A 103 24.48 17.20 -31.84
C GLY A 103 25.08 16.96 -30.45
N HIS A 104 25.97 15.97 -30.33
CA HIS A 104 26.70 15.68 -29.10
C HIS A 104 27.43 16.90 -28.51
N GLY A 105 28.08 17.71 -29.37
CA GLY A 105 28.83 18.90 -28.96
C GLY A 105 27.95 20.09 -28.55
N GLU A 106 26.66 20.06 -28.86
CA GLU A 106 25.72 21.15 -28.57
C GLU A 106 25.07 20.99 -27.19
N VAL A 107 25.13 19.79 -26.60
CA VAL A 107 24.52 19.49 -25.29
C VAL A 107 25.12 20.37 -24.19
N SER A 108 26.41 20.69 -24.26
CA SER A 108 27.07 21.56 -23.27
C SER A 108 26.50 22.97 -23.25
N ASP A 109 26.02 23.46 -24.40
CA ASP A 109 25.51 24.82 -24.59
C ASP A 109 23.99 24.90 -24.41
N ALA A 110 23.30 23.75 -24.41
CA ALA A 110 21.88 23.66 -24.14
C ALA A 110 21.56 23.98 -22.67
N ALA A 111 20.47 24.73 -22.46
CA ALA A 111 19.97 25.07 -21.13
C ALA A 111 19.33 23.85 -20.44
N TYR A 112 19.53 23.75 -19.13
CA TYR A 112 18.83 22.79 -18.30
C TYR A 112 17.38 23.21 -18.09
N VAL A 113 16.46 22.29 -18.37
CA VAL A 113 15.03 22.40 -18.09
C VAL A 113 14.74 21.63 -16.80
N PRO A 114 14.12 22.25 -15.78
CA PRO A 114 13.68 21.53 -14.58
C PRO A 114 12.60 20.52 -14.96
N LEU A 115 12.68 19.31 -14.43
CA LEU A 115 11.66 18.28 -14.60
C LEU A 115 10.73 18.29 -13.40
N SER A 116 9.43 18.11 -13.66
CA SER A 116 8.47 17.70 -12.64
C SER A 116 8.16 16.21 -12.80
N PRO A 117 7.89 15.48 -11.69
CA PRO A 117 7.55 14.06 -11.77
C PRO A 117 6.37 13.83 -12.72
N SER A 118 6.47 12.83 -13.59
CA SER A 118 5.46 12.43 -14.58
C SER A 118 5.19 13.42 -15.73
N GLU A 119 5.79 14.62 -15.73
CA GLU A 119 5.61 15.61 -16.80
C GLU A 119 6.41 15.23 -18.07
N GLU A 120 5.76 15.32 -19.24
CA GLU A 120 6.42 15.07 -20.51
C GLU A 120 7.31 16.25 -20.93
N ASN A 121 8.59 15.95 -21.16
CA ASN A 121 9.57 16.93 -21.60
C ASN A 121 10.14 16.54 -22.98
N PRO A 122 10.39 17.51 -23.89
CA PRO A 122 11.03 17.24 -25.16
C PRO A 122 12.40 16.57 -24.99
N LEU A 123 12.64 15.52 -25.78
CA LEU A 123 13.91 14.81 -25.85
C LEU A 123 14.49 14.94 -27.26
N LEU A 124 15.80 15.21 -27.34
CA LEU A 124 16.56 15.24 -28.58
C LEU A 124 17.60 14.09 -28.57
N PRO A 125 18.21 13.76 -29.73
CA PRO A 125 19.07 12.59 -29.87
C PRO A 125 20.19 12.46 -28.84
N TYR A 126 20.77 13.58 -28.39
CA TYR A 126 21.75 13.59 -27.31
C TYR A 126 21.20 14.33 -26.10
N PHE A 127 21.37 13.78 -24.91
CA PHE A 127 20.82 14.36 -23.68
C PHE A 127 21.73 14.17 -22.47
N GLN A 128 21.52 14.98 -21.45
CA GLN A 128 22.23 14.90 -20.18
C GLN A 128 21.29 15.25 -19.04
N VAL A 129 21.44 14.54 -17.93
CA VAL A 129 20.61 14.65 -16.74
C VAL A 129 21.46 15.21 -15.61
N ARG A 130 20.85 16.09 -14.81
CA ARG A 130 21.48 16.61 -13.62
C ARG A 130 20.52 16.53 -12.45
N VAL A 131 21.00 15.99 -11.35
CA VAL A 131 20.30 16.00 -10.06
C VAL A 131 21.02 16.97 -9.16
N GLU A 132 20.30 17.93 -8.59
CA GLU A 132 20.80 18.83 -7.57
C GLU A 132 20.02 18.61 -6.29
N PHE A 133 20.74 18.42 -5.19
CA PHE A 133 20.19 18.57 -3.86
C PHE A 133 20.51 19.98 -3.40
N ARG A 134 19.48 20.73 -3.02
CA ARG A 134 19.64 22.07 -2.46
C ARG A 134 19.08 22.10 -1.06
N GLU A 135 19.79 22.77 -0.17
CA GLU A 135 19.27 23.08 1.16
C GLU A 135 17.91 23.75 1.05
N SER A 136 16.87 23.11 1.57
CA SER A 136 15.60 23.77 1.82
C SER A 136 15.85 24.67 3.03
N GLN A 137 15.79 26.00 2.86
CA GLN A 137 16.07 26.95 3.93
C GLN A 137 15.41 26.54 5.25
N ARG A 138 16.20 26.25 6.29
CA ARG A 138 15.73 26.27 7.68
C ARG A 138 16.78 26.83 8.64
N HIS A 139 16.31 27.77 9.45
CA HIS A 139 16.99 28.29 10.63
C HIS A 139 16.66 27.39 11.82
N TRP A 140 17.66 27.01 12.60
CA TRP A 140 17.48 26.32 13.88
C TRP A 140 17.58 27.32 15.04
N ALA A 141 16.81 27.08 16.11
CA ALA A 141 17.01 27.69 17.40
C ALA A 141 16.97 26.56 18.44
N VAL A 142 17.98 26.49 19.31
CA VAL A 142 17.94 25.68 20.55
C VAL A 142 17.71 26.59 21.74
N ASP A 143 16.93 26.12 22.71
CA ASP A 143 16.52 26.90 23.88
C ASP A 143 17.61 27.00 24.96
N ALA A 144 18.57 26.07 24.97
CA ALA A 144 19.69 26.07 25.91
C ALA A 144 21.03 25.88 25.18
N PRO A 145 22.07 26.69 25.49
CA PRO A 145 23.40 26.54 24.89
C PRO A 145 24.07 25.19 25.15
N ALA A 146 23.60 24.44 26.15
CA ALA A 146 24.13 23.12 26.50
C ALA A 146 23.64 22.01 25.55
N ASP A 147 22.54 22.26 24.83
CA ASP A 147 21.96 21.34 23.84
C ASP A 147 22.45 21.66 22.42
N ALA A 148 23.23 22.73 22.26
CA ALA A 148 23.90 23.07 21.02
C ALA A 148 25.08 22.11 20.82
N ASP A 149 25.07 21.38 19.70
CA ASP A 149 26.30 20.82 19.16
C ASP A 149 27.14 21.92 18.50
N GLU A 150 28.32 21.58 17.98
CA GLU A 150 29.19 22.55 17.31
C GLU A 150 28.58 23.14 16.01
N PHE A 151 27.37 22.73 15.63
CA PHE A 151 26.72 23.02 14.36
C PHE A 151 25.34 23.68 14.50
N THR A 152 24.92 24.06 15.72
CA THR A 152 23.61 24.65 15.99
C THR A 152 23.63 26.19 15.95
N ALA A 153 22.66 26.84 15.28
CA ALA A 153 22.49 28.29 15.31
C ALA A 153 21.76 28.76 16.58
N TYR A 154 22.23 29.87 17.19
CA TYR A 154 21.66 30.41 18.43
C TYR A 154 20.66 31.55 18.14
N ALA A 155 19.45 31.48 18.72
CA ALA A 155 18.54 32.62 18.77
C ALA A 155 18.81 33.42 20.06
N VAL A 156 18.81 34.76 19.97
CA VAL A 156 18.87 35.64 21.14
C VAL A 156 17.49 36.23 21.37
N ASP A 157 17.03 36.11 22.61
CA ASP A 157 15.76 36.62 23.10
C ASP A 157 15.59 38.13 22.81
N GLN A 158 14.59 38.49 22.00
CA GLN A 158 14.04 39.84 22.00
C GLN A 158 12.61 39.77 22.52
N THR A 159 12.47 39.91 23.84
CA THR A 159 11.19 40.14 24.49
C THR A 159 10.45 41.36 23.91
N PRO A 160 9.10 41.38 23.90
CA PRO A 160 8.16 40.31 24.26
C PRO A 160 7.19 39.94 23.12
N ASP A 161 6.89 38.65 22.98
CA ASP A 161 5.74 38.09 22.24
C ASP A 161 5.88 37.77 20.74
N ALA A 162 6.83 36.89 20.39
CA ALA A 162 6.60 35.93 19.30
C ALA A 162 7.33 34.62 19.61
N GLY A 163 6.58 33.55 19.91
CA GLY A 163 7.14 32.22 20.13
C GLY A 163 7.91 31.71 18.91
N TYR A 164 8.96 30.93 19.14
CA TYR A 164 9.71 30.27 18.08
C TYR A 164 8.94 29.03 17.62
N GLU A 165 8.46 29.01 16.39
CA GLU A 165 8.01 27.78 15.74
C GLU A 165 9.22 27.11 15.08
N SER A 166 9.64 25.95 15.59
CA SER A 166 10.62 25.08 14.92
C SER A 166 9.88 23.95 14.21
N TYR A 167 10.20 23.76 12.94
CA TYR A 167 9.76 22.59 12.17
C TYR A 167 11.00 21.74 11.90
N SER A 168 11.03 20.50 12.39
CA SER A 168 11.99 19.50 11.92
C SER A 168 11.58 19.04 10.52
N ALA A 169 12.54 18.78 9.63
CA ALA A 169 12.25 18.00 8.43
C ALA A 169 12.50 16.55 8.83
N GLU A 170 11.43 15.78 8.96
CA GLU A 170 11.54 14.33 9.16
C GLU A 170 12.29 13.73 7.95
N GLY A 171 13.38 13.00 8.19
CA GLY A 171 14.14 12.35 7.13
C GLY A 171 15.33 11.56 7.66
N ALA A 172 15.53 10.34 7.15
CA ALA A 172 16.66 9.50 7.55
C ALA A 172 17.97 10.01 6.92
N PHE A 173 19.05 10.02 7.70
CA PHE A 173 20.40 10.33 7.20
C PHE A 173 21.20 9.04 6.93
N PRO A 174 21.99 8.95 5.83
CA PRO A 174 22.14 9.96 4.78
C PRO A 174 20.89 10.06 3.90
N GLY A 175 20.50 11.29 3.55
CA GLY A 175 19.40 11.53 2.61
C GLY A 175 19.76 11.00 1.22
N TYR A 176 18.74 10.63 0.45
CA TYR A 176 18.93 10.06 -0.89
C TYR A 176 17.76 10.38 -1.81
N LEU A 177 18.01 10.28 -3.11
CA LEU A 177 16.97 10.19 -4.12
C LEU A 177 16.89 8.71 -4.53
N ALA A 178 15.69 8.13 -4.48
CA ALA A 178 15.45 6.75 -4.89
C ALA A 178 14.59 6.69 -6.16
N ASN A 179 14.63 5.52 -6.82
CA ASN A 179 13.78 5.21 -7.97
C ASN A 179 13.84 6.26 -9.10
N LEU A 180 14.96 6.98 -9.25
CA LEU A 180 15.16 7.83 -10.42
C LEU A 180 15.03 6.96 -11.66
N ARG A 181 14.14 7.34 -12.56
CA ARG A 181 14.07 6.72 -13.88
C ARG A 181 13.55 7.72 -14.89
N LEU A 182 13.98 7.53 -16.14
CA LEU A 182 13.47 8.26 -17.28
C LEU A 182 12.71 7.30 -18.19
N GLU A 183 11.45 7.61 -18.43
CA GLU A 183 10.61 6.87 -19.37
C GLU A 183 10.55 7.65 -20.68
N GLY A 184 11.18 7.08 -21.70
CA GLY A 184 11.09 7.58 -23.06
C GLY A 184 9.75 7.28 -23.70
N ARG A 185 9.22 8.24 -24.45
CA ARG A 185 7.99 8.09 -25.23
C ARG A 185 8.30 8.35 -26.70
N LEU A 186 7.92 7.39 -27.53
CA LEU A 186 8.25 7.36 -28.94
C LEU A 186 7.06 7.84 -29.76
N SER A 187 7.18 9.01 -30.39
CA SER A 187 6.16 9.52 -31.31
C SER A 187 6.29 8.83 -32.67
N LEU A 188 5.25 8.13 -33.11
CA LEU A 188 5.20 7.55 -34.44
C LEU A 188 5.18 8.66 -35.50
N PRO A 189 5.93 8.54 -36.59
CA PRO A 189 5.80 9.45 -37.72
C PRO A 189 4.36 9.41 -38.24
N GLU A 190 3.75 10.57 -38.44
CA GLU A 190 2.36 10.65 -38.91
C GLU A 190 2.16 9.93 -40.26
N GLY A 191 3.18 9.95 -41.13
CA GLY A 191 3.16 9.22 -42.40
C GLY A 191 3.22 7.68 -42.28
N GLU A 192 3.53 7.14 -41.09
CA GLU A 192 3.42 5.70 -40.81
C GLU A 192 2.02 5.30 -40.34
N ILE A 193 1.18 6.25 -39.91
CA ILE A 193 -0.19 5.99 -39.46
C ILE A 193 -1.09 5.91 -40.69
N LEU A 194 -1.50 4.69 -41.05
CA LEU A 194 -2.39 4.46 -42.21
C LEU A 194 -3.85 4.68 -41.83
N ASP A 195 -4.23 4.23 -40.64
CA ASP A 195 -5.56 4.42 -40.08
C ASP A 195 -5.42 4.58 -38.56
N PRO A 196 -5.82 5.73 -37.98
CA PRO A 196 -5.81 5.92 -36.54
C PRO A 196 -6.78 5.00 -35.81
N GLY A 197 -7.71 4.32 -36.50
CA GLY A 197 -8.72 3.46 -35.90
C GLY A 197 -9.90 4.21 -35.31
N ALA A 198 -10.93 3.47 -34.91
CA ALA A 198 -12.04 3.97 -34.11
C ALA A 198 -11.81 3.60 -32.64
N VAL A 199 -12.17 4.50 -31.73
CA VAL A 199 -12.18 4.24 -30.29
C VAL A 199 -13.58 3.72 -29.94
N GLY A 200 -13.70 2.44 -29.60
CA GLY A 200 -14.94 1.88 -29.08
C GLY A 200 -15.14 2.31 -27.63
N VAL A 201 -16.21 3.04 -27.31
CA VAL A 201 -16.54 3.43 -25.93
C VAL A 201 -17.87 2.75 -25.57
N ASP A 202 -17.79 1.62 -24.88
CA ASP A 202 -18.97 0.92 -24.34
C ASP A 202 -19.06 1.16 -22.82
N LEU A 203 -19.93 2.10 -22.43
CA LEU A 203 -20.29 2.34 -21.03
C LEU A 203 -21.58 1.56 -20.68
N ALA A 204 -21.45 0.47 -19.94
CA ALA A 204 -22.60 -0.12 -19.26
C ALA A 204 -23.13 0.89 -18.22
N ARG A 205 -24.41 1.27 -18.34
CA ARG A 205 -25.06 2.29 -17.50
C ARG A 205 -25.01 2.00 -15.99
N ASP A 206 -24.74 0.76 -15.60
CA ASP A 206 -24.71 0.29 -14.22
C ASP A 206 -23.31 -0.14 -13.75
N PHE A 207 -22.27 0.09 -14.58
CA PHE A 207 -20.89 -0.35 -14.33
C PHE A 207 -20.77 -1.87 -14.07
N SER A 208 -21.78 -2.68 -14.41
CA SER A 208 -21.75 -4.13 -14.22
C SER A 208 -20.78 -4.82 -15.17
N GLU A 209 -20.63 -4.24 -16.36
CA GLU A 209 -19.70 -4.63 -17.42
C GLU A 209 -18.96 -3.38 -17.93
N LEU A 210 -17.91 -2.94 -17.22
CA LEU A 210 -16.89 -2.07 -17.83
C LEU A 210 -16.23 -2.87 -18.95
N ARG A 211 -16.77 -2.81 -20.16
CA ARG A 211 -16.11 -3.34 -21.35
C ARG A 211 -15.00 -2.38 -21.68
N ALA A 212 -13.76 -2.84 -21.54
CA ALA A 212 -12.59 -2.09 -21.96
C ALA A 212 -12.78 -1.69 -23.43
N GLY A 213 -12.74 -0.38 -23.71
CA GLY A 213 -12.70 0.08 -25.10
C GLY A 213 -11.50 -0.56 -25.79
N ASP A 214 -11.73 -1.24 -26.90
CA ASP A 214 -10.66 -1.74 -27.75
C ASP A 214 -10.31 -0.68 -28.81
N HIS A 215 -9.05 -0.68 -29.20
CA HIS A 215 -8.57 0.20 -30.26
C HIS A 215 -7.59 -0.55 -31.16
N THR A 216 -7.66 -0.26 -32.45
CA THR A 216 -6.75 -0.84 -33.44
C THR A 216 -6.10 0.27 -34.25
N LEU A 217 -4.79 0.45 -34.06
CA LEU A 217 -3.97 1.35 -34.85
C LEU A 217 -3.36 0.60 -36.03
N LEU A 218 -3.62 1.06 -37.26
CA LEU A 218 -3.05 0.48 -38.47
C LEU A 218 -1.85 1.28 -38.95
N LEU A 219 -0.70 0.63 -39.06
CA LEU A 219 0.56 1.27 -39.43
C LEU A 219 1.15 0.68 -40.71
N ASP A 220 1.94 1.50 -41.39
CA ASP A 220 2.73 1.11 -42.56
C ASP A 220 3.90 0.21 -42.14
N ASN A 221 4.08 -0.92 -42.83
CA ASN A 221 5.20 -1.83 -42.63
C ASN A 221 5.96 -2.12 -43.93
N ARG A 222 5.86 -1.25 -44.95
CA ARG A 222 6.54 -1.41 -46.25
C ARG A 222 8.05 -1.55 -46.13
N ARG A 223 8.67 -0.91 -45.13
CA ARG A 223 10.12 -1.00 -44.87
C ARG A 223 10.51 -2.21 -44.01
N GLY A 224 9.53 -2.97 -43.52
CA GLY A 224 9.73 -4.11 -42.63
C GLY A 224 10.24 -3.70 -41.25
N GLN A 225 9.96 -2.46 -40.83
CA GLN A 225 10.44 -1.90 -39.57
C GLN A 225 9.77 -2.53 -38.35
N TRP A 226 8.65 -3.24 -38.53
CA TRP A 226 7.94 -3.95 -37.47
C TRP A 226 8.25 -5.46 -37.39
N LEU A 227 9.12 -6.00 -38.25
CA LEU A 227 9.43 -7.43 -38.27
C LEU A 227 10.32 -7.87 -37.10
N ALA A 228 9.97 -9.00 -36.47
CA ALA A 228 10.81 -9.66 -35.48
C ALA A 228 12.04 -10.30 -36.16
N GLY A 229 13.25 -9.86 -35.80
CA GLY A 229 14.51 -10.40 -36.31
C GLY A 229 15.42 -9.39 -37.04
N ARG A 230 14.95 -8.18 -37.30
CA ARG A 230 15.81 -7.00 -37.50
C ARG A 230 15.94 -6.23 -36.18
N GLU A 231 16.85 -5.26 -36.10
CA GLU A 231 16.88 -4.27 -35.01
C GLU A 231 15.56 -3.44 -35.05
N ASN A 232 14.48 -4.04 -34.57
CA ASN A 232 13.18 -3.41 -34.46
C ASN A 232 13.18 -2.58 -33.19
N PHE A 233 13.55 -1.31 -33.33
CA PHE A 233 13.68 -0.40 -32.21
C PHE A 233 12.34 -0.14 -31.49
N TYR A 234 11.19 -0.34 -32.15
CA TYR A 234 9.88 -0.24 -31.51
C TYR A 234 9.64 -1.36 -30.49
N LEU A 235 10.37 -2.48 -30.60
CA LEU A 235 10.33 -3.62 -29.69
C LEU A 235 11.52 -3.67 -28.72
N LEU A 236 12.38 -2.64 -28.69
CA LEU A 236 13.46 -2.57 -27.72
C LEU A 236 12.96 -2.24 -26.31
N GLY A 237 13.71 -2.73 -25.32
CA GLY A 237 13.41 -2.57 -23.91
C GLY A 237 12.36 -3.56 -23.42
N LEU A 238 11.28 -3.04 -22.85
CA LEU A 238 10.22 -3.85 -22.25
C LEU A 238 9.48 -4.72 -23.29
N PRO A 239 9.00 -5.91 -22.87
CA PRO A 239 8.06 -6.70 -23.66
C PRO A 239 6.92 -5.85 -24.20
N TRP A 240 6.51 -6.09 -25.45
CA TRP A 240 5.51 -5.27 -26.12
C TRP A 240 4.17 -5.23 -25.37
N ASN A 241 3.80 -6.30 -24.65
CA ASN A 241 2.58 -6.36 -23.83
C ASN A 241 2.63 -5.52 -22.54
N GLN A 242 3.75 -4.86 -22.27
CA GLN A 242 3.92 -3.89 -21.19
C GLN A 242 3.95 -2.45 -21.71
N LYS A 243 3.92 -2.27 -23.05
CA LYS A 243 3.84 -0.96 -23.66
C LYS A 243 2.39 -0.50 -23.76
N GLN A 244 2.22 0.80 -23.72
CA GLN A 244 1.02 1.57 -23.90
C GLN A 244 1.10 2.36 -25.20
N VAL A 245 -0.08 2.68 -25.73
CA VAL A 245 -0.27 3.56 -26.88
C VAL A 245 -1.16 4.70 -26.45
N ALA A 246 -0.70 5.93 -26.61
CA ALA A 246 -1.50 7.13 -26.49
C ALA A 246 -1.79 7.70 -27.89
N LEU A 247 -3.07 7.93 -28.18
CA LEU A 247 -3.54 8.52 -29.42
C LEU A 247 -4.01 9.94 -29.16
N TYR A 248 -3.43 10.88 -29.91
CA TYR A 248 -3.75 12.28 -29.87
C TYR A 248 -4.35 12.72 -31.20
N HIS A 249 -5.40 13.54 -31.10
CA HIS A 249 -5.93 14.30 -32.23
C HIS A 249 -5.58 15.75 -32.01
N GLY A 250 -5.22 16.44 -33.08
CA GLY A 250 -4.95 17.86 -33.01
C GLY A 250 -5.40 18.60 -34.25
N TRP A 251 -5.44 19.91 -34.13
CA TRP A 251 -5.66 20.80 -35.26
C TRP A 251 -4.44 21.68 -35.45
N GLU A 252 -3.87 21.62 -36.64
CA GLU A 252 -2.81 22.54 -37.04
C GLU A 252 -3.44 23.89 -37.36
N LEU A 253 -3.10 24.90 -36.55
CA LEU A 253 -3.53 26.28 -36.74
C LEU A 253 -2.75 26.93 -37.91
N PRO A 254 -3.25 28.03 -38.51
CA PRO A 254 -2.60 28.67 -39.66
C PRO A 254 -1.13 29.10 -39.45
N HIS A 255 -0.70 29.28 -38.20
CA HIS A 255 0.69 29.58 -37.81
C HIS A 255 1.57 28.33 -37.61
N GLY A 256 1.06 27.13 -37.90
CA GLY A 256 1.79 25.86 -37.88
C GLY A 256 1.89 25.17 -36.51
N GLN A 257 1.34 25.76 -35.44
CA GLN A 257 1.27 25.09 -34.15
C GLN A 257 0.05 24.16 -34.12
N VAL A 258 0.24 23.00 -33.52
CA VAL A 258 -0.79 21.99 -33.33
C VAL A 258 -1.12 21.93 -31.85
N GLU A 259 -2.38 22.13 -31.51
CA GLU A 259 -2.91 21.82 -30.18
C GLU A 259 -3.30 20.34 -30.18
N TRP A 260 -2.66 19.54 -29.30
CA TRP A 260 -2.90 18.11 -29.19
C TRP A 260 -3.85 17.82 -28.04
N GLN A 261 -4.86 16.99 -28.30
CA GLN A 261 -5.77 16.46 -27.30
C GLN A 261 -5.61 14.94 -27.24
N LEU A 262 -5.39 14.39 -26.05
CA LEU A 262 -5.40 12.94 -25.83
C LEU A 262 -6.83 12.42 -26.01
N VAL A 263 -7.00 11.45 -26.90
CA VAL A 263 -8.31 10.85 -27.21
C VAL A 263 -8.41 9.44 -26.67
N TYR A 264 -7.30 8.71 -26.59
CA TYR A 264 -7.26 7.33 -26.12
C TYR A 264 -5.90 6.98 -25.54
N GLN A 265 -5.91 6.17 -24.49
CA GLN A 265 -4.73 5.53 -23.92
C GLN A 265 -5.03 4.05 -23.66
N GLY A 266 -4.22 3.17 -24.20
CA GLY A 266 -4.42 1.73 -24.09
C GLY A 266 -3.14 0.94 -23.87
N GLU A 267 -3.26 -0.23 -23.25
CA GLU A 267 -2.18 -1.21 -23.15
C GLU A 267 -2.16 -2.08 -24.41
N LEU A 268 -0.98 -2.32 -24.97
CA LEU A 268 -0.81 -3.12 -26.18
C LEU A 268 -1.07 -4.60 -25.88
N GLU A 269 -2.11 -5.18 -26.50
CA GLU A 269 -2.52 -6.57 -26.31
C GLU A 269 -2.04 -7.50 -27.42
N ARG A 270 -1.93 -7.00 -28.65
CA ARG A 270 -1.48 -7.82 -29.77
C ARG A 270 -0.84 -7.00 -30.87
N LEU A 271 0.20 -7.59 -31.48
CA LEU A 271 0.77 -7.17 -32.76
C LEU A 271 0.31 -8.14 -33.84
N ALA A 272 -0.58 -7.68 -34.73
CA ALA A 272 -1.17 -8.49 -35.78
C ALA A 272 -0.76 -8.01 -37.19
N GLY A 273 -0.90 -8.90 -38.17
CA GLY A 273 -0.71 -8.54 -39.58
C GLY A 273 0.74 -8.31 -40.02
N MET A 274 1.75 -8.67 -39.21
CA MET A 274 3.19 -8.48 -39.50
C MET A 274 3.73 -9.24 -40.74
N ALA A 275 2.87 -9.74 -41.64
CA ALA A 275 3.28 -10.50 -42.81
C ALA A 275 4.03 -9.61 -43.83
N HIS A 276 5.29 -9.95 -44.10
CA HIS A 276 6.05 -9.42 -45.25
C HIS A 276 5.93 -10.36 -46.44
N GLY A 277 4.70 -10.72 -46.80
CA GLY A 277 4.45 -11.52 -48.00
C GLY A 277 4.74 -10.69 -49.24
N TRP A 278 5.44 -11.26 -50.23
CA TRP A 278 5.71 -10.61 -51.53
C TRP A 278 4.43 -10.17 -52.29
N GLN A 279 3.27 -10.68 -51.87
CA GLN A 279 1.93 -10.34 -52.39
C GLN A 279 0.95 -9.84 -51.30
N GLY A 280 1.41 -9.65 -50.05
CA GLY A 280 0.58 -9.25 -48.92
C GLY A 280 0.54 -7.74 -48.71
N GLU A 281 -0.50 -7.25 -48.02
CA GLU A 281 -0.52 -5.86 -47.57
C GLU A 281 0.59 -5.63 -46.54
N HIS A 282 1.52 -4.72 -46.83
CA HIS A 282 2.61 -4.36 -45.91
C HIS A 282 2.10 -3.45 -44.79
N ARG A 283 1.35 -4.02 -43.86
CA ARG A 283 0.72 -3.30 -42.74
C ARG A 283 1.03 -4.00 -41.43
N VAL A 284 0.90 -3.29 -40.32
CA VAL A 284 0.87 -3.89 -38.98
C VAL A 284 -0.31 -3.30 -38.22
N ARG A 285 -0.93 -4.10 -37.36
CA ARG A 285 -2.01 -3.67 -36.46
C ARG A 285 -1.51 -3.74 -35.04
N LEU A 286 -1.58 -2.61 -34.34
CA LEU A 286 -1.44 -2.55 -32.90
C LEU A 286 -2.85 -2.64 -32.33
N GLU A 287 -3.15 -3.72 -31.62
CA GLU A 287 -4.42 -3.90 -30.94
C GLU A 287 -4.20 -3.63 -29.45
N THR A 288 -4.99 -2.72 -28.90
CA THR A 288 -4.85 -2.25 -27.53
C THR A 288 -6.17 -2.38 -26.77
N ARG A 289 -6.05 -2.55 -25.46
CA ARG A 289 -7.17 -2.46 -24.50
C ARG A 289 -7.11 -1.15 -23.75
N ASP A 290 -8.24 -0.57 -23.43
CA ASP A 290 -8.32 0.64 -22.60
C ASP A 290 -7.52 0.48 -21.30
N TRP A 291 -6.63 1.44 -21.04
CA TRP A 291 -5.69 1.36 -19.92
C TRP A 291 -6.39 1.42 -18.57
N VAL A 292 -7.39 2.30 -18.41
CA VAL A 292 -8.13 2.44 -17.15
C VAL A 292 -8.89 1.15 -16.85
N ALA A 293 -9.65 0.64 -17.82
CA ALA A 293 -10.40 -0.60 -17.69
C ALA A 293 -9.48 -1.80 -17.40
N ALA A 294 -8.32 -1.89 -18.05
CA ALA A 294 -7.33 -2.94 -17.79
C ALA A 294 -6.80 -2.87 -16.35
N ARG A 295 -6.44 -1.67 -15.88
CA ARG A 295 -5.91 -1.46 -14.54
C ARG A 295 -6.95 -1.70 -13.45
N LEU A 296 -8.21 -1.41 -13.71
CA LEU A 296 -9.32 -1.71 -12.80
C LEU A 296 -9.55 -3.22 -12.56
N GLN A 297 -8.98 -4.10 -13.41
CA GLN A 297 -8.97 -5.55 -13.17
C GLN A 297 -7.87 -5.99 -12.19
N THR A 298 -6.96 -5.08 -11.80
CA THR A 298 -5.95 -5.36 -10.77
C THR A 298 -6.63 -5.76 -9.47
N ARG A 299 -6.15 -6.84 -8.86
CA ARG A 299 -6.70 -7.33 -7.58
C ARG A 299 -6.13 -6.54 -6.43
N VAL A 300 -7.01 -5.89 -5.67
CA VAL A 300 -6.68 -5.25 -4.39
C VAL A 300 -6.85 -6.23 -3.26
N GLY A 301 -5.98 -6.13 -2.26
CA GLY A 301 -5.94 -7.06 -1.14
C GLY A 301 -5.58 -8.49 -1.53
N ALA A 302 -4.83 -8.66 -2.62
CA ALA A 302 -4.34 -9.97 -3.04
C ALA A 302 -3.30 -10.48 -2.02
N PRO A 303 -3.21 -11.81 -1.80
CA PRO A 303 -2.19 -12.35 -0.93
C PRO A 303 -0.78 -12.07 -1.49
N SER A 304 0.21 -12.05 -0.60
CA SER A 304 1.62 -11.90 -0.97
C SER A 304 2.07 -13.07 -1.86
N ALA A 305 3.26 -12.95 -2.47
CA ALA A 305 3.84 -14.04 -3.26
C ALA A 305 4.04 -15.34 -2.45
N LEU A 306 4.09 -15.25 -1.12
CA LEU A 306 4.18 -16.37 -0.18
C LEU A 306 2.80 -16.91 0.23
N GLY A 307 1.70 -16.31 -0.26
CA GLY A 307 0.33 -16.69 0.08
C GLY A 307 -0.20 -16.03 1.36
N GLU A 308 0.55 -15.12 1.99
CA GLU A 308 0.11 -14.43 3.19
C GLU A 308 -1.01 -13.46 2.85
N ARG A 309 -2.08 -13.48 3.64
CA ARG A 309 -3.25 -12.63 3.41
C ARG A 309 -2.93 -11.18 3.74
N GLN A 310 -3.12 -10.30 2.77
CA GLN A 310 -2.89 -8.86 2.90
C GLN A 310 -4.11 -8.09 2.40
N PRO A 311 -5.24 -8.15 3.11
CA PRO A 311 -6.46 -7.46 2.67
C PRO A 311 -6.21 -5.94 2.53
N PHE A 312 -6.86 -5.31 1.56
CA PHE A 312 -6.87 -3.86 1.45
C PHE A 312 -7.86 -3.31 2.48
N MET A 313 -7.41 -2.44 3.37
CA MET A 313 -8.21 -1.94 4.47
C MET A 313 -7.99 -0.46 4.71
N ARG A 314 -9.07 0.23 5.06
CA ARG A 314 -9.08 1.64 5.50
C ARG A 314 -10.18 1.86 6.53
N GLY A 315 -9.93 2.75 7.48
CA GLY A 315 -10.93 3.19 8.46
C GLY A 315 -11.46 2.08 9.38
N PRO A 316 -12.63 2.30 10.02
CA PRO A 316 -13.22 1.36 10.98
C PRO A 316 -14.13 0.33 10.32
N TYR A 317 -13.93 -0.96 10.59
CA TYR A 317 -14.79 -2.03 10.08
C TYR A 317 -14.90 -3.21 11.05
N ARG A 318 -15.84 -4.13 10.77
CA ARG A 318 -16.04 -5.35 11.54
C ARG A 318 -15.39 -6.54 10.80
N ALA A 319 -14.47 -7.20 11.46
CA ALA A 319 -13.69 -8.31 10.92
C ALA A 319 -13.99 -9.61 11.68
N LYS A 320 -13.94 -10.74 10.98
CA LYS A 320 -14.06 -12.07 11.61
C LYS A 320 -12.67 -12.54 12.04
N GLY A 321 -12.57 -13.08 13.25
CA GLY A 321 -11.38 -13.76 13.74
C GLY A 321 -11.38 -15.22 13.29
N GLU A 322 -10.23 -15.70 12.84
CA GLU A 322 -10.04 -17.10 12.45
C GLU A 322 -9.21 -17.84 13.50
N LEU A 323 -9.72 -18.96 14.00
CA LEU A 323 -9.01 -19.77 14.99
C LEU A 323 -7.71 -20.33 14.40
N GLN A 324 -6.58 -19.94 14.97
CA GLN A 324 -5.25 -20.42 14.59
C GLN A 324 -4.82 -21.60 15.45
N GLU A 325 -4.96 -21.45 16.76
CA GLU A 325 -4.42 -22.40 17.72
C GLU A 325 -5.35 -22.53 18.93
N THR A 326 -5.33 -23.72 19.53
CA THR A 326 -5.96 -23.98 20.82
C THR A 326 -4.89 -24.49 21.78
N VAL A 327 -4.58 -23.70 22.80
CA VAL A 327 -3.75 -24.12 23.92
C VAL A 327 -4.66 -24.85 24.90
N SER A 328 -4.41 -26.15 25.08
CA SER A 328 -5.20 -26.99 25.99
C SER A 328 -5.03 -26.54 27.44
N ALA A 329 -6.08 -26.71 28.24
CA ALA A 329 -6.03 -26.47 29.67
C ALA A 329 -4.84 -27.20 30.34
N GLN A 330 -4.18 -26.55 31.28
CA GLN A 330 -3.02 -27.06 31.99
C GLN A 330 -3.27 -27.08 33.49
N VAL A 331 -2.67 -28.03 34.20
CA VAL A 331 -2.70 -28.07 35.67
C VAL A 331 -1.26 -28.10 36.16
N SER A 332 -0.90 -27.18 37.06
CA SER A 332 0.43 -27.16 37.64
C SER A 332 0.64 -28.36 38.58
N GLU A 333 1.89 -28.77 38.76
CA GLU A 333 2.23 -29.74 39.80
C GLU A 333 1.84 -29.22 41.19
N PRO A 334 1.22 -30.04 42.05
CA PRO A 334 0.87 -29.64 43.41
C PRO A 334 2.09 -29.35 44.29
N VAL A 335 2.08 -28.18 44.93
CA VAL A 335 3.12 -27.76 45.87
C VAL A 335 2.67 -28.08 47.29
N LYS A 336 3.38 -28.98 47.96
CA LYS A 336 3.12 -29.35 49.36
C LYS A 336 3.72 -28.34 50.33
N SER A 337 2.99 -28.04 51.39
CA SER A 337 3.48 -27.40 52.60
C SER A 337 2.95 -28.16 53.82
N GLY A 338 3.85 -28.73 54.60
CA GLY A 338 3.48 -29.66 55.67
C GLY A 338 4.59 -30.65 56.01
N SER A 339 4.33 -31.51 57.00
CA SER A 339 5.31 -32.45 57.56
C SER A 339 5.02 -33.92 57.25
N GLY A 340 3.83 -34.27 56.76
CA GLY A 340 3.52 -35.63 56.34
C GLY A 340 4.37 -36.10 55.17
N SER A 341 4.40 -37.40 54.91
CA SER A 341 5.21 -38.01 53.84
C SER A 341 4.48 -38.13 52.50
N ALA A 342 3.14 -38.06 52.47
CA ALA A 342 2.36 -38.31 51.27
C ALA A 342 2.47 -37.19 50.23
N THR A 343 2.29 -37.55 48.96
CA THR A 343 2.25 -36.63 47.82
C THR A 343 0.84 -36.57 47.21
N LEU A 344 0.44 -35.40 46.71
CA LEU A 344 -0.84 -35.20 46.02
C LEU A 344 -0.62 -35.38 44.53
N LYS A 345 -1.54 -36.10 43.88
CA LYS A 345 -1.63 -36.23 42.43
C LYS A 345 -2.97 -35.67 41.96
N VAL A 346 -2.92 -34.87 40.90
CA VAL A 346 -4.12 -34.32 40.24
C VAL A 346 -4.31 -35.06 38.92
N VAL A 347 -5.54 -35.51 38.67
CA VAL A 347 -5.93 -36.23 37.45
C VAL A 347 -7.18 -35.59 36.84
N GLY A 348 -7.44 -35.92 35.58
CA GLY A 348 -8.54 -35.35 34.81
C GLY A 348 -8.09 -34.23 33.87
N THR A 349 -9.05 -33.55 33.26
CA THR A 349 -8.82 -32.43 32.35
C THR A 349 -9.65 -31.27 32.85
N TYR A 350 -9.01 -30.15 33.13
CA TYR A 350 -9.71 -28.97 33.61
C TYR A 350 -10.66 -28.43 32.53
N ARG A 351 -11.95 -28.30 32.88
CA ARG A 351 -13.03 -27.80 32.01
C ARG A 351 -13.61 -26.47 32.49
N GLY A 352 -12.94 -25.82 33.45
CA GLY A 352 -13.36 -24.52 33.93
C GLY A 352 -13.04 -23.42 32.92
N GLU A 353 -13.77 -22.31 33.04
CA GLU A 353 -13.68 -21.18 32.12
C GLU A 353 -12.63 -20.13 32.54
N PHE A 354 -12.15 -20.23 33.78
CA PHE A 354 -11.25 -19.28 34.41
C PHE A 354 -10.03 -20.00 34.92
N ASN A 355 -8.89 -19.31 35.03
CA ASN A 355 -7.79 -19.85 35.79
C ASN A 355 -8.22 -19.95 37.26
N GLN A 356 -7.94 -21.08 37.89
CA GLN A 356 -8.43 -21.40 39.22
C GLN A 356 -7.31 -21.95 40.10
N ASP A 357 -7.06 -21.26 41.22
CA ASP A 357 -6.18 -21.74 42.27
C ASP A 357 -6.95 -22.65 43.22
N TYR A 358 -6.37 -23.81 43.52
CA TYR A 358 -6.91 -24.78 44.46
C TYR A 358 -6.01 -24.85 45.70
N LEU A 359 -6.65 -24.90 46.87
CA LEU A 359 -6.02 -25.17 48.16
C LEU A 359 -6.70 -26.38 48.79
N LEU A 360 -5.94 -27.44 49.04
CA LEU A 360 -6.41 -28.64 49.75
C LEU A 360 -5.69 -28.71 51.08
N GLN A 361 -6.41 -28.87 52.19
CA GLN A 361 -5.85 -28.90 53.54
C GLN A 361 -6.36 -30.11 54.33
N ILE A 362 -5.44 -30.82 54.98
CA ILE A 362 -5.72 -31.95 55.86
C ILE A 362 -6.27 -31.47 57.21
N GLU A 363 -7.35 -32.10 57.67
CA GLU A 363 -8.04 -31.73 58.90
C GLU A 363 -7.58 -32.56 60.11
N ASN A 364 -7.20 -33.83 59.91
CA ASN A 364 -6.71 -34.73 60.96
C ASN A 364 -5.52 -35.59 60.48
N SER A 365 -4.66 -36.05 61.39
CA SER A 365 -3.45 -36.81 61.03
C SER A 365 -3.74 -38.32 60.89
N GLY A 366 -3.06 -39.00 59.96
CA GLY A 366 -3.17 -40.44 59.76
C GLY A 366 -2.65 -40.89 58.38
N GLU A 367 -3.06 -42.10 57.98
CA GLU A 367 -2.72 -42.68 56.67
C GLU A 367 -3.74 -42.29 55.60
N VAL A 368 -3.34 -42.36 54.32
CA VAL A 368 -4.26 -42.14 53.18
C VAL A 368 -5.46 -43.10 53.27
N GLY A 369 -6.68 -42.60 53.09
CA GLY A 369 -7.92 -43.40 53.22
C GLY A 369 -8.59 -43.30 54.60
N GLY A 370 -7.85 -42.91 55.64
CA GLY A 370 -8.35 -42.80 57.03
C GLY A 370 -8.45 -41.36 57.55
N VAL A 371 -8.09 -40.39 56.72
CA VAL A 371 -7.95 -38.97 57.06
C VAL A 371 -8.95 -38.15 56.27
N SER A 372 -9.45 -37.06 56.84
CA SER A 372 -10.27 -36.08 56.15
C SER A 372 -9.49 -34.85 55.71
N PHE A 373 -9.94 -34.26 54.61
CA PHE A 373 -9.44 -33.00 54.08
C PHE A 373 -10.61 -32.09 53.70
N ARG A 374 -10.26 -30.83 53.47
CA ARG A 374 -11.14 -29.79 52.96
C ARG A 374 -10.45 -29.06 51.82
N TRP A 375 -11.22 -28.48 50.90
CA TRP A 375 -10.63 -27.77 49.77
C TRP A 375 -11.34 -26.46 49.45
N SER A 376 -10.59 -25.55 48.84
CA SER A 376 -10.97 -24.16 48.61
C SER A 376 -10.48 -23.71 47.23
N THR A 377 -11.23 -22.79 46.63
CA THR A 377 -10.89 -22.12 45.36
C THR A 377 -10.57 -20.63 45.56
N ASN A 378 -10.46 -20.17 46.80
CA ASN A 378 -10.19 -18.78 47.16
C ASN A 378 -9.22 -18.69 48.35
N ASN A 379 -8.17 -19.51 48.32
CA ASN A 379 -7.07 -19.50 49.30
C ASN A 379 -7.52 -19.60 50.77
N GLY A 380 -8.56 -20.39 51.04
CA GLY A 380 -9.03 -20.72 52.38
C GLY A 380 -10.00 -19.70 52.97
N GLN A 381 -10.42 -18.68 52.22
CA GLN A 381 -11.47 -17.75 52.66
C GLN A 381 -12.83 -18.46 52.83
N SER A 382 -13.13 -19.41 51.94
CA SER A 382 -14.28 -20.31 52.07
C SER A 382 -13.92 -21.71 51.60
N TRP A 383 -14.49 -22.72 52.26
CA TRP A 383 -14.30 -24.11 51.89
C TRP A 383 -15.45 -24.57 51.00
N ARG A 384 -15.12 -25.16 49.85
CA ARG A 384 -16.10 -25.74 48.93
C ARG A 384 -16.70 -26.98 49.53
N GLU A 385 -15.85 -27.84 50.10
CA GLU A 385 -16.22 -29.00 50.87
C GLU A 385 -15.25 -29.23 52.04
N THR A 386 -15.74 -29.91 53.08
CA THR A 386 -15.02 -30.22 54.32
C THR A 386 -15.33 -31.63 54.77
N GLY A 387 -14.42 -32.30 55.50
CA GLY A 387 -14.66 -33.65 56.00
C GLY A 387 -14.59 -34.74 54.92
N GLN A 388 -14.05 -34.44 53.74
CA GLN A 388 -13.91 -35.41 52.65
C GLN A 388 -12.80 -36.40 52.96
N ALA A 389 -13.03 -37.70 52.77
CA ALA A 389 -12.00 -38.70 53.00
C ALA A 389 -10.89 -38.60 51.95
N THR A 390 -9.63 -38.69 52.36
CA THR A 390 -8.51 -38.85 51.41
C THR A 390 -8.60 -40.20 50.74
N ALA A 391 -8.16 -40.29 49.49
CA ALA A 391 -8.23 -41.54 48.72
C ALA A 391 -6.95 -41.80 47.92
N GLY A 392 -6.71 -43.07 47.60
CA GLY A 392 -5.61 -43.50 46.73
C GLY A 392 -6.02 -43.55 45.25
N ALA A 393 -5.08 -43.90 44.38
CA ALA A 393 -5.26 -43.89 42.92
C ALA A 393 -6.44 -44.72 42.38
N GLY A 394 -6.93 -45.70 43.14
CA GLY A 394 -8.03 -46.58 42.72
C GLY A 394 -9.42 -45.93 42.80
N ASP A 395 -9.58 -44.86 43.59
CA ASP A 395 -10.83 -44.12 43.74
C ASP A 395 -10.55 -42.62 44.01
N PRO A 396 -10.06 -41.86 43.02
CA PRO A 396 -9.73 -40.45 43.20
C PRO A 396 -10.94 -39.62 43.65
N VAL A 397 -10.70 -38.63 44.50
CA VAL A 397 -11.74 -37.72 44.98
C VAL A 397 -11.98 -36.65 43.92
N GLU A 398 -13.17 -36.66 43.32
CA GLU A 398 -13.60 -35.64 42.37
C GLU A 398 -13.65 -34.26 43.05
N LEU A 399 -13.05 -33.28 42.39
CA LEU A 399 -13.22 -31.86 42.67
C LEU A 399 -14.25 -31.28 41.67
N GLU A 400 -14.23 -29.96 41.50
CA GLU A 400 -15.03 -29.30 40.46
C GLU A 400 -14.33 -29.28 39.09
N ALA A 401 -15.08 -28.90 38.06
CA ALA A 401 -14.57 -28.63 36.71
C ALA A 401 -13.79 -29.80 36.05
N GLY A 402 -14.10 -31.05 36.42
CA GLY A 402 -13.54 -32.26 35.79
C GLY A 402 -12.14 -32.63 36.25
N LEU A 403 -11.69 -32.08 37.39
CA LEU A 403 -10.47 -32.49 38.08
C LEU A 403 -10.80 -33.43 39.23
N ALA A 404 -9.91 -34.38 39.49
CA ALA A 404 -9.94 -35.23 40.67
C ALA A 404 -8.55 -35.32 41.28
N VAL A 405 -8.48 -35.68 42.56
CA VAL A 405 -7.22 -35.78 43.30
C VAL A 405 -7.10 -37.09 44.06
N TYR A 406 -5.88 -37.56 44.23
CA TYR A 406 -5.58 -38.68 45.10
C TYR A 406 -4.20 -38.51 45.75
N TRP A 407 -3.96 -39.25 46.83
CA TRP A 407 -2.69 -39.21 47.54
C TRP A 407 -1.92 -40.51 47.35
N GLU A 408 -0.60 -40.40 47.25
CA GLU A 408 0.33 -41.53 47.26
C GLU A 408 1.08 -41.52 48.59
N SER A 409 0.95 -42.61 49.35
CA SER A 409 1.62 -42.81 50.63
C SER A 409 3.14 -42.74 50.52
N GLY A 410 3.77 -42.21 51.55
CA GLY A 410 5.23 -42.06 51.64
C GLY A 410 5.84 -42.91 52.74
N SER A 411 7.10 -42.64 53.08
CA SER A 411 7.76 -43.27 54.23
C SER A 411 7.48 -42.47 55.51
N GLY A 412 6.82 -43.10 56.50
CA GLY A 412 6.39 -42.46 57.74
C GLY A 412 4.94 -41.97 57.65
N THR A 413 4.46 -41.21 58.65
CA THR A 413 3.07 -40.72 58.68
C THR A 413 2.72 -39.97 57.40
N ASP A 414 1.76 -40.48 56.64
CA ASP A 414 1.39 -39.96 55.33
C ASP A 414 0.90 -38.51 55.41
N LEU A 415 -0.08 -38.25 56.28
CA LEU A 415 -0.80 -36.98 56.35
C LEU A 415 -0.81 -36.46 57.78
N VAL A 416 -0.42 -35.20 57.96
CA VAL A 416 -0.47 -34.52 59.26
C VAL A 416 -1.50 -33.38 59.19
N ALA A 417 -2.30 -33.20 60.24
CA ALA A 417 -3.26 -32.10 60.33
C ALA A 417 -2.58 -30.75 60.06
N GLY A 418 -3.13 -29.97 59.13
CA GLY A 418 -2.55 -28.71 58.68
C GLY A 418 -1.64 -28.80 57.45
N ASP A 419 -1.23 -30.00 57.04
CA ASP A 419 -0.62 -30.22 55.71
C ASP A 419 -1.57 -29.68 54.63
N HIS A 420 -1.01 -28.99 53.64
CA HIS A 420 -1.78 -28.49 52.52
C HIS A 420 -1.02 -28.53 51.21
N TRP A 421 -1.78 -28.52 50.12
CA TRP A 421 -1.27 -28.43 48.77
C TRP A 421 -1.95 -27.29 48.04
N THR A 422 -1.17 -26.61 47.22
CA THR A 422 -1.68 -25.63 46.25
C THR A 422 -1.32 -26.04 44.83
N PHE A 423 -2.25 -25.85 43.91
CA PHE A 423 -2.00 -25.95 42.47
C PHE A 423 -2.92 -25.00 41.71
N THR A 424 -2.54 -24.64 40.50
CA THR A 424 -3.32 -23.77 39.61
C THR A 424 -3.76 -24.57 38.40
N ALA A 425 -5.05 -24.51 38.10
CA ALA A 425 -5.60 -24.99 36.84
C ALA A 425 -5.78 -23.80 35.89
N GLN A 426 -5.14 -23.86 34.72
CA GLN A 426 -5.28 -22.89 33.65
C GLN A 426 -6.34 -23.34 32.67
N ALA A 427 -7.29 -22.47 32.36
CA ALA A 427 -8.34 -22.75 31.38
C ALA A 427 -7.76 -22.89 29.96
N SER A 428 -8.52 -23.51 29.05
CA SER A 428 -8.13 -23.58 27.64
C SER A 428 -8.09 -22.18 27.04
N VAL A 429 -7.12 -21.91 26.18
CA VAL A 429 -6.96 -20.63 25.50
C VAL A 429 -7.07 -20.83 24.00
N TYR A 430 -7.90 -20.01 23.35
CA TYR A 430 -8.15 -20.03 21.92
C TYR A 430 -7.57 -18.77 21.30
N LEU A 431 -6.68 -18.95 20.32
CA LEU A 431 -6.00 -17.86 19.63
C LEU A 431 -6.65 -17.65 18.26
N TYR A 432 -7.28 -16.50 18.07
CA TYR A 432 -7.91 -16.08 16.81
C TYR A 432 -7.09 -14.99 16.14
N GLN A 433 -6.96 -15.04 14.83
CA GLN A 433 -6.28 -14.03 14.04
C GLN A 433 -7.29 -13.17 13.29
N VAL A 434 -7.20 -11.86 13.44
CA VAL A 434 -7.78 -10.89 12.49
C VAL A 434 -6.66 -10.40 11.58
N TYR A 435 -6.76 -10.70 10.29
CA TYR A 435 -5.71 -10.35 9.33
C TYR A 435 -5.72 -8.86 8.99
N GLY A 436 -4.52 -8.30 8.82
CA GLY A 436 -4.36 -6.91 8.39
C GLY A 436 -3.72 -5.94 9.38
N GLY A 437 -3.20 -6.45 10.50
CA GLY A 437 -2.37 -5.69 11.42
C GLY A 437 -1.14 -5.07 10.75
N PRO A 438 -0.52 -4.04 11.34
CA PRO A 438 -0.94 -3.38 12.59
C PRO A 438 -2.19 -2.52 12.41
N PHE A 439 -3.04 -2.48 13.43
CA PHE A 439 -4.24 -1.64 13.51
C PHE A 439 -3.98 -0.44 14.42
N THR A 440 -4.58 0.71 14.12
CA THR A 440 -4.59 1.84 15.07
C THR A 440 -5.28 1.45 16.38
N ALA A 441 -6.37 0.67 16.31
CA ALA A 441 -7.05 0.16 17.49
C ALA A 441 -7.94 -1.05 17.18
N ILE A 442 -8.13 -1.91 18.20
CA ILE A 442 -9.23 -2.87 18.25
C ILE A 442 -10.19 -2.35 19.33
N THR A 443 -11.32 -1.80 18.90
CA THR A 443 -12.22 -1.00 19.75
C THR A 443 -13.30 -1.81 20.44
N ALA A 444 -13.66 -2.96 19.88
CA ALA A 444 -14.64 -3.87 20.47
C ALA A 444 -14.38 -5.31 19.99
N LEU A 445 -14.70 -6.28 20.85
CA LEU A 445 -14.64 -7.71 20.57
C LEU A 445 -16.04 -8.30 20.76
N TYR A 446 -16.45 -9.16 19.83
CA TYR A 446 -17.76 -9.79 19.83
C TYR A 446 -17.57 -11.31 19.92
N LEU A 447 -18.18 -11.92 20.93
CA LEU A 447 -18.23 -13.37 21.12
C LEU A 447 -19.66 -13.82 20.82
N ASP A 448 -19.83 -14.69 19.82
CA ASP A 448 -21.16 -15.15 19.34
C ASP A 448 -22.13 -14.01 19.03
N GLY A 449 -21.59 -12.87 18.61
CA GLY A 449 -22.34 -11.66 18.22
C GLY A 449 -22.54 -10.63 19.33
N GLU A 450 -22.24 -10.95 20.59
CA GLU A 450 -22.37 -10.04 21.73
C GLU A 450 -21.03 -9.40 22.09
N GLU A 451 -21.02 -8.09 22.33
CA GLU A 451 -19.82 -7.37 22.72
C GLU A 451 -19.36 -7.82 24.12
N SER A 452 -18.12 -8.28 24.24
CA SER A 452 -17.55 -8.77 25.50
C SER A 452 -16.13 -8.24 25.68
N GLN A 453 -15.84 -7.83 26.91
CA GLN A 453 -14.47 -7.59 27.39
C GLN A 453 -14.02 -8.67 28.38
N ASP A 454 -14.92 -9.61 28.72
CA ASP A 454 -14.63 -10.68 29.64
C ASP A 454 -13.84 -11.79 28.93
N ARG A 455 -12.75 -12.23 29.56
CA ARG A 455 -11.89 -13.34 29.11
C ARG A 455 -11.28 -13.17 27.71
N VAL A 456 -11.17 -11.93 27.24
CA VAL A 456 -10.59 -11.61 25.94
C VAL A 456 -9.46 -10.62 26.07
N ALA A 457 -8.39 -10.85 25.34
CA ALA A 457 -7.33 -9.88 25.12
C ALA A 457 -7.10 -9.76 23.62
N ALA A 458 -6.83 -8.56 23.12
CA ALA A 458 -6.50 -8.33 21.73
C ALA A 458 -5.23 -7.50 21.62
N ASP A 459 -4.37 -7.88 20.69
CA ASP A 459 -3.17 -7.16 20.33
C ASP A 459 -3.40 -6.45 18.99
N PRO A 460 -3.48 -5.10 18.97
CA PRO A 460 -3.70 -4.35 17.74
C PRO A 460 -2.50 -4.41 16.78
N GLU A 461 -1.27 -4.66 17.25
CA GLU A 461 -0.08 -4.72 16.39
C GLU A 461 -0.11 -5.97 15.51
N THR A 462 -0.47 -7.11 16.11
CA THR A 462 -0.50 -8.40 15.41
C THR A 462 -1.88 -8.76 14.89
N GLY A 463 -2.95 -8.20 15.47
CA GLY A 463 -4.33 -8.64 15.23
C GLY A 463 -4.70 -9.94 15.94
N LEU A 464 -3.87 -10.41 16.87
CA LEU A 464 -4.11 -11.64 17.64
C LEU A 464 -5.14 -11.37 18.73
N ILE A 465 -6.16 -12.23 18.82
CA ILE A 465 -7.19 -12.20 19.85
C ILE A 465 -7.12 -13.49 20.65
N THR A 466 -6.93 -13.36 21.95
CA THR A 466 -6.84 -14.44 22.91
C THR A 466 -8.16 -14.55 23.65
N VAL A 467 -8.85 -15.70 23.55
CA VAL A 467 -10.10 -15.98 24.27
C VAL A 467 -9.86 -17.13 25.25
N THR A 468 -10.17 -16.90 26.53
CA THR A 468 -9.99 -17.91 27.59
C THR A 468 -11.30 -18.62 27.92
N GLY A 469 -11.26 -19.94 28.11
CA GLY A 469 -12.37 -20.76 28.59
C GLY A 469 -13.06 -21.54 27.48
N ARG A 470 -13.91 -20.90 26.67
CA ARG A 470 -14.72 -21.58 25.64
C ARG A 470 -14.40 -21.09 24.22
N SER A 471 -14.46 -22.02 23.27
CA SER A 471 -14.48 -21.68 21.84
C SER A 471 -15.83 -21.05 21.48
N THR A 472 -15.78 -20.04 20.61
CA THR A 472 -16.91 -19.18 20.23
C THR A 472 -16.59 -18.58 18.87
N GLN A 473 -17.60 -18.08 18.15
CA GLN A 473 -17.31 -17.21 17.02
C GLN A 473 -16.75 -15.89 17.55
N VAL A 474 -15.66 -15.41 16.94
CA VAL A 474 -15.01 -14.16 17.32
C VAL A 474 -15.10 -13.18 16.16
N GLU A 475 -15.57 -11.98 16.45
CA GLU A 475 -15.47 -10.84 15.54
C GLU A 475 -14.89 -9.63 16.28
N ALA A 476 -14.21 -8.75 15.57
CA ALA A 476 -13.60 -7.56 16.14
C ALA A 476 -14.00 -6.32 15.35
N ARG A 477 -14.27 -5.22 16.06
CA ARG A 477 -14.33 -3.89 15.46
C ARG A 477 -12.93 -3.30 15.47
N VAL A 478 -12.33 -3.24 14.31
CA VAL A 478 -10.95 -2.76 14.13
C VAL A 478 -10.95 -1.40 13.45
N VAL A 479 -9.96 -0.58 13.76
CA VAL A 479 -9.67 0.70 13.10
C VAL A 479 -8.31 0.56 12.46
N LYS A 480 -8.27 0.49 11.12
CA LYS A 480 -6.99 0.32 10.40
C LYS A 480 -6.13 1.57 10.50
N ASP A 481 -6.72 2.70 10.16
CA ASP A 481 -6.09 4.02 10.08
C ASP A 481 -7.14 5.13 10.22
N ALA A 482 -6.69 6.38 10.17
CA ALA A 482 -7.54 7.56 10.23
C ALA A 482 -8.28 7.85 8.90
N THR A 483 -7.96 7.15 7.82
CA THR A 483 -8.55 7.37 6.50
C THR A 483 -9.94 6.77 6.44
N THR A 484 -10.95 7.63 6.61
CA THR A 484 -12.36 7.22 6.69
C THR A 484 -13.21 7.80 5.56
N HIS A 485 -12.76 8.85 4.89
CA HIS A 485 -13.55 9.49 3.86
C HIS A 485 -13.59 8.63 2.58
N PRO A 486 -14.77 8.33 2.00
CA PRO A 486 -14.88 7.46 0.82
C PRO A 486 -14.01 7.89 -0.36
N VAL A 487 -13.91 9.20 -0.62
CA VAL A 487 -13.09 9.76 -1.72
C VAL A 487 -11.60 9.42 -1.55
N ASP A 488 -11.07 9.51 -0.32
CA ASP A 488 -9.67 9.17 -0.04
C ASP A 488 -9.44 7.67 -0.22
N ILE A 489 -10.39 6.85 0.24
CA ILE A 489 -10.34 5.40 0.08
C ILE A 489 -10.41 5.00 -1.41
N ILE A 490 -11.23 5.68 -2.21
CA ILE A 490 -11.30 5.50 -3.66
C ILE A 490 -9.97 5.88 -4.32
N ALA A 491 -9.37 7.01 -3.94
CA ALA A 491 -8.07 7.44 -4.43
C ALA A 491 -6.97 6.42 -4.11
N ASP A 492 -6.97 5.86 -2.89
CA ASP A 492 -6.04 4.80 -2.49
C ASP A 492 -6.22 3.49 -3.28
N ILE A 493 -7.47 3.10 -3.57
CA ILE A 493 -7.75 1.93 -4.42
C ILE A 493 -7.24 2.17 -5.85
N LEU A 494 -7.45 3.37 -6.39
CA LEU A 494 -6.96 3.75 -7.71
C LEU A 494 -5.43 3.77 -7.74
N ALA A 495 -4.78 4.34 -6.72
CA ALA A 495 -3.33 4.33 -6.58
C ALA A 495 -2.80 2.89 -6.51
N ALA A 496 -3.42 2.02 -5.72
CA ALA A 496 -3.06 0.59 -5.65
C ALA A 496 -3.25 -0.14 -6.99
N ALA A 497 -4.19 0.30 -7.83
CA ALA A 497 -4.38 -0.20 -9.19
C ALA A 497 -3.43 0.44 -10.22
N GLY A 498 -2.59 1.39 -9.82
CA GLY A 498 -1.69 2.15 -10.70
C GLY A 498 -2.38 3.26 -11.50
N LEU A 499 -3.54 3.73 -11.04
CA LEU A 499 -4.37 4.78 -11.65
C LEU A 499 -4.30 6.12 -10.90
N GLY A 500 -3.40 6.26 -9.91
CA GLY A 500 -3.20 7.52 -9.19
C GLY A 500 -2.97 8.74 -10.11
N PRO A 501 -2.10 8.66 -11.14
CA PRO A 501 -1.89 9.75 -12.08
C PRO A 501 -3.09 10.10 -12.96
N ALA A 502 -4.09 9.22 -13.04
CA ALA A 502 -5.32 9.48 -13.79
C ALA A 502 -6.34 10.26 -12.96
N ILE A 503 -6.13 10.45 -11.65
CA ILE A 503 -7.09 11.15 -10.79
C ILE A 503 -7.11 12.63 -11.14
N GLN A 504 -8.30 13.15 -11.45
CA GLN A 504 -8.51 14.58 -11.58
C GLN A 504 -8.72 15.18 -10.18
N GLN A 505 -7.66 15.81 -9.66
CA GLN A 505 -7.58 16.20 -8.24
C GLN A 505 -8.71 17.16 -7.83
N ASP A 506 -9.02 18.18 -8.65
CA ASP A 506 -10.05 19.17 -8.32
C ASP A 506 -11.44 18.55 -8.12
N SER A 507 -11.80 17.53 -8.90
CA SER A 507 -13.06 16.81 -8.82
C SER A 507 -13.13 15.98 -7.55
N PHE A 508 -12.01 15.36 -7.14
CA PHE A 508 -11.92 14.62 -5.89
C PHE A 508 -12.00 15.57 -4.68
N ASP A 509 -11.25 16.66 -4.69
CA ASP A 509 -11.24 17.67 -3.63
C ASP A 509 -12.62 18.32 -3.47
N LEU A 510 -13.29 18.65 -4.59
CA LEU A 510 -14.64 19.18 -4.57
C LEU A 510 -15.63 18.16 -4.00
N ALA A 511 -15.63 16.92 -4.49
CA ALA A 511 -16.53 15.88 -3.98
C ALA A 511 -16.36 15.66 -2.47
N LYS A 512 -15.11 15.65 -2.00
CA LYS A 512 -14.78 15.56 -0.56
C LYS A 512 -15.28 16.76 0.23
N SER A 513 -15.08 17.98 -0.26
CA SER A 513 -15.57 19.20 0.42
C SER A 513 -17.10 19.26 0.53
N LEU A 514 -17.82 18.61 -0.40
CA LEU A 514 -19.29 18.56 -0.42
C LEU A 514 -19.85 17.47 0.50
N THR A 515 -19.02 16.55 0.99
CA THR A 515 -19.44 15.38 1.78
C THR A 515 -18.62 15.19 3.06
N PRO A 516 -18.31 16.25 3.84
CA PRO A 516 -17.31 16.20 4.91
C PRO A 516 -17.61 15.18 6.02
N ASP A 517 -18.89 14.88 6.24
CA ASP A 517 -19.35 13.95 7.28
C ASP A 517 -19.40 12.48 6.82
N TYR A 518 -19.06 12.19 5.56
CA TYR A 518 -19.08 10.83 5.05
C TYR A 518 -17.89 10.05 5.60
N ALA A 519 -18.19 8.94 6.28
CA ALA A 519 -17.19 8.03 6.80
C ALA A 519 -17.58 6.58 6.49
N VAL A 520 -16.64 5.83 5.94
CA VAL A 520 -16.75 4.40 5.70
C VAL A 520 -15.45 3.72 6.09
N GLY A 521 -15.54 2.48 6.56
CA GLY A 521 -14.39 1.59 6.61
C GLY A 521 -14.59 0.42 5.66
N VAL A 522 -13.50 -0.04 5.08
CA VAL A 522 -13.51 -1.10 4.07
C VAL A 522 -12.49 -2.18 4.41
N CYS A 523 -12.83 -3.41 4.06
CA CYS A 523 -11.93 -4.54 4.05
C CYS A 523 -12.22 -5.36 2.79
N PHE A 524 -11.28 -5.34 1.86
CA PHE A 524 -11.39 -6.00 0.57
C PHE A 524 -10.29 -7.03 0.44
N GLU A 525 -10.68 -8.29 0.25
CA GLU A 525 -9.74 -9.39 0.13
C GLU A 525 -9.82 -10.00 -1.26
N ASN A 526 -8.73 -9.88 -2.01
CA ASN A 526 -8.54 -10.52 -3.30
C ASN A 526 -9.66 -10.24 -4.33
N VAL A 527 -10.17 -9.01 -4.34
CA VAL A 527 -11.19 -8.53 -5.29
C VAL A 527 -10.57 -7.59 -6.31
N THR A 528 -11.19 -7.43 -7.48
CA THR A 528 -10.71 -6.43 -8.47
C THR A 528 -10.96 -5.00 -7.96
N ALA A 529 -10.12 -4.05 -8.35
CA ALA A 529 -10.32 -2.64 -8.03
C ALA A 529 -11.70 -2.14 -8.50
N ALA A 530 -12.15 -2.55 -9.69
CA ALA A 530 -13.51 -2.29 -10.17
C ALA A 530 -14.60 -2.74 -9.18
N GLN A 531 -14.48 -3.96 -8.66
CA GLN A 531 -15.44 -4.50 -7.68
C GLN A 531 -15.39 -3.75 -6.36
N ALA A 532 -14.19 -3.43 -5.86
CA ALA A 532 -14.01 -2.66 -4.63
C ALA A 532 -14.64 -1.27 -4.74
N LEU A 533 -14.33 -0.53 -5.81
CA LEU A 533 -14.91 0.78 -6.10
C LEU A 533 -16.43 0.70 -6.19
N ARG A 534 -16.96 -0.27 -6.93
CA ARG A 534 -18.41 -0.47 -7.06
C ARG A 534 -19.09 -0.69 -5.70
N GLU A 535 -18.47 -1.43 -4.78
CA GLU A 535 -19.07 -1.64 -3.45
C GLU A 535 -19.07 -0.38 -2.58
N ILE A 536 -18.08 0.51 -2.74
CA ILE A 536 -18.08 1.83 -2.10
C ILE A 536 -19.16 2.72 -2.75
N LEU A 537 -19.15 2.86 -4.08
CA LEU A 537 -20.06 3.70 -4.85
C LEU A 537 -21.53 3.27 -4.73
N LYS A 538 -21.82 1.99 -4.49
CA LYS A 538 -23.21 1.55 -4.19
C LYS A 538 -23.74 2.06 -2.85
N ARG A 539 -22.85 2.34 -1.90
CA ARG A 539 -23.19 2.76 -0.53
C ARG A 539 -23.04 4.27 -0.34
N CYS A 540 -22.25 4.90 -1.20
CA CYS A 540 -21.96 6.31 -1.18
C CYS A 540 -22.54 6.96 -2.44
N LEU A 541 -23.28 8.05 -2.29
CA LEU A 541 -23.94 8.73 -3.42
C LEU A 541 -22.94 9.53 -4.27
N TYR A 542 -22.12 8.84 -5.06
CA TYR A 542 -21.16 9.44 -5.98
C TYR A 542 -21.37 8.95 -7.41
N ASP A 543 -21.30 9.87 -8.36
CA ASP A 543 -21.10 9.58 -9.77
C ASP A 543 -19.60 9.47 -10.04
N PHE A 544 -19.20 8.41 -10.73
CA PHE A 544 -17.81 8.10 -11.05
C PHE A 544 -17.69 7.80 -12.53
N TRP A 545 -16.81 8.48 -13.25
CA TRP A 545 -16.64 8.28 -14.69
C TRP A 545 -15.21 8.58 -15.15
N VAL A 546 -14.92 8.17 -16.38
CA VAL A 546 -13.64 8.43 -17.06
C VAL A 546 -13.91 9.42 -18.19
N ASP A 547 -13.10 10.47 -18.29
CA ASP A 547 -13.20 11.52 -19.30
C ASP A 547 -11.80 11.90 -19.77
N PHE A 548 -11.51 11.69 -21.06
CA PHE A 548 -10.19 11.94 -21.69
C PHE A 548 -8.98 11.33 -20.95
N GLY A 549 -9.15 10.13 -20.36
CA GLY A 549 -8.09 9.44 -19.61
C GLY A 549 -7.97 9.91 -18.15
N GLU A 550 -8.78 10.89 -17.74
CA GLU A 550 -8.89 11.32 -16.35
C GLU A 550 -10.08 10.64 -15.68
N ILE A 551 -9.91 10.28 -14.41
CA ILE A 551 -10.93 9.71 -13.55
C ILE A 551 -11.52 10.86 -12.73
N LYS A 552 -12.84 11.03 -12.85
CA LYS A 552 -13.59 12.10 -12.21
C LYS A 552 -14.65 11.52 -11.28
N ILE A 553 -14.98 12.28 -10.24
CA ILE A 553 -15.97 11.92 -9.23
C ILE A 553 -16.82 13.13 -8.86
N LYS A 554 -18.13 12.93 -8.74
CA LYS A 554 -19.07 13.98 -8.34
C LYS A 554 -19.97 13.46 -7.24
N ALA A 555 -20.12 14.24 -6.16
CA ALA A 555 -21.10 13.96 -5.13
C ALA A 555 -22.52 14.20 -5.67
N TYR A 556 -23.40 13.23 -5.48
CA TYR A 556 -24.83 13.36 -5.78
C TYR A 556 -25.55 13.93 -4.56
N LEU A 557 -25.95 15.19 -4.64
CA LEU A 557 -26.58 15.93 -3.53
C LEU A 557 -28.12 15.84 -3.54
N GLY A 558 -28.72 15.06 -4.44
CA GLY A 558 -30.18 14.89 -4.50
C GLY A 558 -30.94 16.04 -5.16
N GLU A 559 -30.27 16.95 -5.87
CA GLU A 559 -30.91 18.06 -6.58
C GLU A 559 -30.87 17.83 -8.10
N GLU A 560 -32.03 17.46 -8.66
CA GLU A 560 -32.56 18.02 -9.91
C GLU A 560 -33.96 18.59 -9.67
#